data_AF-A0A3S4HUU8-F1
#
_entry.id   AF-A0A3S4HUU8-F1
#
_cell.length_a   1.000
_cell.length_b   1.000
_cell.length_c   1.000
_cell.angle_alpha   90.00
_cell.angle_beta   90.00
_cell.angle_gamma   90.00
#
_symmetry.space_group_name_H-M   'P 1'
#
loop_
_entity.id
_entity.type
_entity.pdbx_description
1 polymer ?
#
loop_
_entity_poly.entity_id
_entity_poly.type
_entity_poly.pdbx_seq_one_letter_code
_entity_poly.pdbx_strand_id
1 'polypeptide(L)'
;MDSVNAIRVPQDYMTQREPLRQANGALGVLSQQLQNAKMQADAAHGALKQADDLKPVFDQVYAKVVTAPADALQPLIPAAQIFTQQLVQVGDFVAQQGTQVSFVANGIQFPTSQQASQYNALIGPLAAQHQAFNQAWTAAVNATR
;
A
#
# COMPACT_ATOMS: atom_id res chain seq x y z
N MET A 1 -6.12 -5.51 -2.22
CA MET A 1 -7.43 -4.82 -2.28
C MET A 1 -8.50 -5.64 -1.57
N ASP A 2 -8.64 -6.93 -1.90
CA ASP A 2 -9.71 -7.79 -1.37
C ASP A 2 -9.73 -7.88 0.16
N SER A 3 -8.58 -8.06 0.81
CA SER A 3 -8.50 -8.09 2.28
C SER A 3 -8.87 -6.77 2.96
N VAL A 4 -8.62 -5.62 2.33
CA VAL A 4 -9.03 -4.31 2.85
C VAL A 4 -10.54 -4.12 2.68
N ASN A 5 -11.06 -4.45 1.49
CA ASN A 5 -12.48 -4.34 1.17
C ASN A 5 -13.36 -5.30 1.99
N ALA A 6 -12.76 -6.34 2.57
CA ALA A 6 -13.39 -7.27 3.49
C ALA A 6 -13.54 -6.69 4.91
N ILE A 7 -12.85 -5.59 5.26
CA ILE A 7 -12.97 -4.97 6.58
C ILE A 7 -14.20 -4.06 6.60
N ARG A 8 -15.27 -4.53 7.26
CA ARG A 8 -16.54 -3.81 7.41
C ARG A 8 -16.92 -3.61 8.87
N VAL A 9 -16.50 -4.54 9.72
CA VAL A 9 -16.72 -4.51 11.16
C VAL A 9 -15.41 -4.76 11.92
N PRO A 10 -15.31 -4.39 13.22
CA PRO A 10 -14.09 -4.56 13.99
C PRO A 10 -13.55 -6.00 14.05
N GLN A 11 -14.42 -7.00 13.91
CA GLN A 11 -14.02 -8.41 13.87
C GLN A 11 -13.18 -8.74 12.64
N ASP A 12 -13.40 -8.04 11.52
CA ASP A 12 -12.69 -8.30 10.27
C ASP A 12 -11.21 -7.93 10.37
N TYR A 13 -10.83 -6.95 11.20
CA TYR A 13 -9.41 -6.66 11.43
C TYR A 13 -8.65 -7.89 11.95
N MET A 14 -9.30 -8.72 12.78
CA MET A 14 -8.69 -9.92 13.33
C MET A 14 -8.48 -11.00 12.28
N THR A 15 -9.46 -11.16 11.36
CA THR A 15 -9.44 -12.18 10.31
C THR A 15 -8.50 -11.78 9.16
N GLN A 16 -8.38 -10.48 8.89
CA GLN A 16 -7.57 -9.95 7.80
C GLN A 16 -6.13 -9.64 8.20
N ARG A 17 -5.78 -9.62 9.50
CA ARG A 17 -4.41 -9.24 9.95
C ARG A 17 -3.31 -10.05 9.27
N GLU A 18 -3.49 -11.37 9.15
CA GLU A 18 -2.45 -12.27 8.64
C GLU A 18 -2.28 -12.12 7.12
N PRO A 19 -3.37 -12.14 6.31
CA PRO A 19 -3.30 -11.73 4.90
C PRO A 19 -2.64 -10.36 4.69
N LEU A 20 -2.95 -9.37 5.55
CA LEU A 20 -2.39 -8.02 5.45
C LEU A 20 -0.89 -7.98 5.79
N ARG A 21 -0.42 -8.75 6.78
CA ARG A 21 1.01 -8.90 7.09
C ARG A 21 1.77 -9.49 5.90
N GLN A 22 1.22 -10.54 5.30
CA GLN A 22 1.81 -11.18 4.13
C GLN A 22 1.86 -10.23 2.94
N ALA A 23 0.76 -9.50 2.68
CA ALA A 23 0.72 -8.46 1.65
C ALA A 23 1.77 -7.36 1.90
N ASN A 24 1.93 -6.89 3.14
CA ASN A 24 2.94 -5.90 3.49
C ASN A 24 4.38 -6.41 3.28
N GLY A 25 4.63 -7.69 3.59
CA GLY A 25 5.91 -8.34 3.27
C GLY A 25 6.17 -8.39 1.77
N ALA A 26 5.17 -8.79 0.97
CA ALA A 26 5.26 -8.81 -0.49
C ALA A 26 5.50 -7.42 -1.09
N LEU A 27 4.90 -6.37 -0.52
CA LEU A 27 5.16 -4.98 -0.93
C LEU A 27 6.62 -4.57 -0.73
N GLY A 28 7.27 -5.05 0.33
CA GLY A 28 8.71 -4.84 0.54
C GLY A 28 9.56 -5.44 -0.58
N VAL A 29 9.26 -6.68 -0.97
CA VAL A 29 9.93 -7.36 -2.09
C VAL A 29 9.65 -6.63 -3.41
N LEU A 30 8.41 -6.22 -3.65
CA LEU A 30 8.03 -5.48 -4.86
C LEU A 30 8.79 -4.15 -4.98
N SER A 31 8.97 -3.42 -3.87
CA SER A 31 9.76 -2.18 -3.86
C SER A 31 11.19 -2.41 -4.35
N GLN A 32 11.83 -3.47 -3.85
CA GLN A 32 13.19 -3.81 -4.26
C GLN A 32 13.26 -4.26 -5.73
N GLN A 33 12.29 -5.08 -6.16
CA GLN A 33 12.22 -5.53 -7.54
C GLN A 33 11.99 -4.37 -8.51
N LEU A 34 11.11 -3.43 -8.19
CA LEU A 34 10.85 -2.24 -9.00
C LEU A 34 12.11 -1.38 -9.15
N GLN A 35 12.83 -1.12 -8.06
CA GLN A 35 14.08 -0.35 -8.09
C GLN A 35 15.13 -1.05 -8.96
N ASN A 36 15.30 -2.37 -8.80
CA ASN A 36 16.25 -3.15 -9.59
C ASN A 36 15.88 -3.20 -11.07
N ALA A 37 14.60 -3.33 -11.40
CA ALA A 37 14.11 -3.35 -12.77
C ALA A 37 14.32 -1.99 -13.45
N LYS A 38 14.03 -0.89 -12.74
CA LYS A 38 14.29 0.47 -13.24
C LYS A 38 15.76 0.71 -13.52
N MET A 39 16.66 0.37 -12.59
CA MET A 39 18.10 0.51 -12.81
C MET A 39 18.60 -0.30 -14.02
N GLN A 40 18.13 -1.54 -14.18
CA GLN A 40 18.50 -2.36 -15.34
C GLN A 40 17.97 -1.78 -16.65
N ALA A 41 16.73 -1.30 -16.66
CA ALA A 41 16.16 -0.66 -17.83
C ALA A 41 16.91 0.63 -18.20
N ASP A 42 17.27 1.45 -17.20
CA ASP A 42 17.99 2.71 -17.42
C ASP A 42 19.40 2.44 -17.97
N ALA A 43 20.08 1.41 -17.45
CA ALA A 43 21.37 0.97 -17.96
C ALA A 43 21.29 0.42 -19.39
N ALA A 44 20.29 -0.41 -19.69
CA ALA A 44 20.09 -0.97 -21.04
C ALA A 44 19.74 0.13 -22.05
N HIS A 45 18.92 1.10 -21.65
CA HIS A 45 18.59 2.27 -22.45
C HIS A 45 19.84 3.12 -22.75
N GLY A 46 20.65 3.41 -21.73
CA GLY A 46 21.90 4.17 -21.90
C GLY A 46 22.96 3.46 -22.74
N ALA A 47 22.98 2.12 -22.75
CA ALA A 47 23.90 1.33 -23.55
C ALA A 47 23.47 1.15 -25.01
N LEU A 48 22.21 1.48 -25.33
CA LEU A 48 21.65 1.29 -26.66
C LEU A 48 22.22 2.33 -27.64
N LYS A 49 22.95 1.85 -28.65
CA LYS A 49 23.46 2.70 -29.73
C LYS A 49 22.35 2.96 -30.74
N GLN A 50 22.01 4.22 -30.95
CA GLN A 50 21.01 4.67 -31.89
C GLN A 50 21.64 5.69 -32.84
N ALA A 51 21.10 5.77 -34.06
CA ALA A 51 21.38 6.90 -34.92
C ALA A 51 20.78 8.18 -34.30
N ASP A 52 21.41 9.33 -34.57
CA ASP A 52 21.08 10.60 -33.91
C ASP A 52 19.63 11.04 -34.11
N ASP A 53 19.02 10.65 -35.23
CA ASP A 53 17.62 10.90 -35.58
C ASP A 53 16.62 10.00 -34.84
N LEU A 54 17.00 8.76 -34.53
CA LEU A 54 16.16 7.80 -33.81
C LEU A 54 16.22 7.99 -32.29
N LYS A 55 17.33 8.51 -31.78
CA LYS A 55 17.54 8.73 -30.36
C LYS A 55 16.39 9.47 -29.65
N PRO A 56 15.92 10.64 -30.13
CA PRO A 56 14.85 11.36 -29.45
C PRO A 56 13.52 10.59 -29.42
N VAL A 57 13.21 9.82 -30.47
CA VAL A 57 11.98 9.03 -30.53
C VAL A 57 12.03 7.88 -29.53
N PHE A 58 13.16 7.19 -29.43
CA PHE A 58 13.36 6.13 -28.45
C PHE A 58 13.36 6.65 -27.02
N ASP A 59 14.06 7.76 -26.75
CA ASP A 59 14.06 8.40 -25.43
C ASP A 59 12.63 8.75 -25.00
N GLN A 60 11.82 9.28 -25.92
CA GLN A 60 10.41 9.62 -25.65
C GLN A 60 9.55 8.39 -25.33
N VAL A 61 9.71 7.31 -26.10
CA VAL A 61 8.99 6.06 -25.85
C VAL A 61 9.44 5.46 -24.52
N TYR A 62 10.75 5.41 -24.25
CA TYR A 62 11.30 4.90 -22.99
C TYR A 62 10.78 5.69 -21.78
N ALA A 63 10.80 7.02 -21.87
CA ALA A 63 10.26 7.88 -20.82
C ALA A 63 8.77 7.58 -20.56
N LYS A 64 7.99 7.34 -21.61
CA LYS A 64 6.56 7.06 -21.52
C LYS A 64 6.26 5.67 -20.96
N VAL A 65 6.99 4.64 -21.37
CA VAL A 65 6.63 3.23 -21.08
C VAL A 65 7.42 2.63 -19.92
N VAL A 66 8.53 3.24 -19.51
CA VAL A 66 9.38 2.74 -18.41
C VAL A 66 9.47 3.76 -17.28
N THR A 67 9.96 4.96 -17.58
CA THR A 67 10.24 5.96 -16.53
C THR A 67 8.98 6.43 -15.83
N ALA A 68 7.99 6.93 -16.58
CA ALA A 68 6.77 7.46 -15.99
C ALA A 68 5.97 6.40 -15.17
N PRO A 69 5.78 5.15 -15.65
CA PRO A 69 5.17 4.11 -14.84
C PRO A 69 5.96 3.78 -13.57
N ALA A 70 7.29 3.65 -13.66
CA ALA A 70 8.12 3.33 -12.50
C ALA A 70 8.06 4.44 -11.44
N ASP A 71 8.12 5.70 -11.86
CA ASP A 71 8.06 6.86 -10.96
C ASP A 71 6.67 7.01 -10.32
N ALA A 72 5.59 6.67 -11.05
CA ALA A 72 4.23 6.68 -10.50
C ALA A 72 3.97 5.54 -9.50
N LEU A 73 4.69 4.42 -9.61
CA LEU A 73 4.62 3.31 -8.66
C LEU A 73 5.41 3.57 -7.37
N GLN A 74 6.45 4.43 -7.41
CA GLN A 74 7.27 4.77 -6.24
C GLN A 74 6.45 5.26 -5.02
N PRO A 75 5.46 6.16 -5.14
CA PRO A 75 4.65 6.59 -4.00
C PRO A 75 3.55 5.57 -3.61
N LEU A 76 3.14 4.69 -4.52
CA LEU A 76 2.08 3.72 -4.26
C LEU A 76 2.50 2.67 -3.23
N ILE A 77 3.70 2.12 -3.37
CA ILE A 77 4.20 1.06 -2.49
C ILE A 77 4.26 1.52 -1.02
N PRO A 78 4.91 2.65 -0.65
CA PRO A 78 4.94 3.11 0.74
C PRO A 78 3.54 3.49 1.26
N ALA A 79 2.66 4.06 0.42
CA ALA A 79 1.29 4.35 0.83
C ALA A 79 0.52 3.05 1.18
N ALA A 80 0.68 2.00 0.37
CA ALA A 80 0.10 0.69 0.63
C ALA A 80 0.68 0.03 1.88
N GLN A 81 2.00 0.16 2.10
CA GLN A 81 2.68 -0.38 3.28
C GLN A 81 2.19 0.29 4.57
N ILE A 82 2.14 1.63 4.61
CA ILE A 82 1.67 2.39 5.77
C ILE A 82 0.23 1.99 6.10
N PHE A 83 -0.64 1.97 5.10
CA PHE A 83 -2.04 1.65 5.28
C PHE A 83 -2.25 0.20 5.77
N THR A 84 -1.59 -0.77 5.14
CA THR A 84 -1.69 -2.19 5.55
C THR A 84 -1.11 -2.42 6.95
N GLN A 85 0.00 -1.77 7.30
CA GLN A 85 0.56 -1.85 8.66
C GLN A 85 -0.39 -1.29 9.71
N GLN A 86 -1.06 -0.16 9.44
CA GLN A 86 -2.03 0.41 10.37
C GLN A 86 -3.22 -0.53 10.60
N LEU A 87 -3.74 -1.16 9.53
CA LEU A 87 -4.80 -2.16 9.65
C LEU A 87 -4.38 -3.38 10.49
N VAL A 88 -3.13 -3.84 10.34
CA VAL A 88 -2.56 -4.91 11.17
C VAL A 88 -2.47 -4.49 12.63
N GLN A 89 -1.98 -3.28 12.92
CA GLN A 89 -1.89 -2.78 14.29
C GLN A 89 -3.26 -2.69 14.97
N VAL A 90 -4.29 -2.25 14.24
CA VAL A 90 -5.68 -2.27 14.73
C VAL A 90 -6.12 -3.70 15.03
N GLY A 91 -5.88 -4.64 14.13
CA GLY A 91 -6.21 -6.06 14.33
C GLY A 91 -5.48 -6.71 15.50
N ASP A 92 -4.20 -6.41 15.68
CA ASP A 92 -3.40 -6.88 16.81
C ASP A 92 -3.92 -6.32 18.14
N PHE A 93 -4.23 -5.02 18.18
CA PHE A 93 -4.76 -4.40 19.38
C PHE A 93 -6.08 -5.03 19.81
N VAL A 94 -7.00 -5.25 18.85
CA VAL A 94 -8.28 -5.93 19.12
C VAL A 94 -8.05 -7.37 19.58
N ALA A 95 -7.16 -8.11 18.92
CA ALA A 95 -6.84 -9.49 19.29
C ALA A 95 -6.23 -9.61 20.70
N GLN A 96 -5.39 -8.65 21.10
CA GLN A 96 -4.79 -8.59 22.44
C GLN A 96 -5.82 -8.40 23.55
N GLN A 97 -6.98 -7.78 23.27
CA GLN A 97 -8.04 -7.65 24.27
C GLN A 97 -8.75 -8.98 24.56
N GLY A 98 -8.62 -9.97 23.67
CA GLY A 98 -9.20 -11.30 23.83
C GLY A 98 -10.73 -11.27 24.01
N THR A 99 -11.23 -11.98 25.01
CA THR A 99 -12.67 -12.08 25.32
C THR A 99 -13.19 -10.89 26.13
N GLN A 100 -12.36 -9.92 26.49
CA GLN A 100 -12.78 -8.77 27.30
C GLN A 100 -13.56 -7.73 26.47
N VAL A 101 -13.43 -7.76 25.15
CA VAL A 101 -14.17 -6.87 24.25
C VAL A 101 -15.46 -7.51 23.76
N SER A 102 -16.53 -6.73 23.74
CA SER A 102 -17.80 -7.15 23.16
C SER A 102 -18.00 -6.50 21.80
N PHE A 103 -18.36 -7.27 20.78
CA PHE A 103 -18.69 -6.76 19.46
C PHE A 103 -20.21 -6.56 19.38
N VAL A 104 -20.64 -5.30 19.29
CA VAL A 104 -22.07 -4.92 19.33
C VAL A 104 -22.38 -3.95 18.20
N ALA A 105 -23.44 -4.23 17.43
CA ALA A 105 -23.95 -3.34 16.37
C ALA A 105 -22.86 -2.75 15.44
N ASN A 106 -21.99 -3.60 14.88
CA ASN A 106 -20.86 -3.21 14.03
C ASN A 106 -19.76 -2.37 14.71
N GLY A 107 -19.83 -2.21 16.03
CA GLY A 107 -18.83 -1.56 16.86
C GLY A 107 -18.12 -2.53 17.80
N ILE A 108 -17.15 -2.01 18.54
CA ILE A 108 -16.42 -2.72 19.59
C ILE A 108 -16.58 -1.96 20.90
N GLN A 109 -16.94 -2.66 21.95
CA GLN A 109 -17.06 -2.13 23.30
C GLN A 109 -15.88 -2.63 24.13
N PHE A 110 -15.12 -1.67 24.66
CA PHE A 110 -13.97 -1.95 25.52
C PHE A 110 -14.35 -1.85 27.00
N PRO A 111 -13.72 -2.65 27.89
CA PRO A 111 -13.92 -2.57 29.33
C PRO A 111 -13.55 -1.21 29.93
N THR A 112 -12.52 -0.55 29.36
CA THR A 112 -12.01 0.72 29.89
C THR A 112 -11.99 1.82 28.82
N SER A 113 -12.12 3.06 29.28
CA SER A 113 -11.98 4.26 28.43
C SER A 113 -10.57 4.42 27.85
N GLN A 114 -9.54 3.91 28.54
CA GLN A 114 -8.17 3.93 28.05
C GLN A 114 -8.00 3.02 26.82
N GLN A 115 -8.54 1.80 26.84
CA GLN A 115 -8.52 0.90 25.69
C GLN A 115 -9.31 1.48 24.51
N ALA A 116 -10.49 2.06 24.76
CA ALA A 116 -11.27 2.71 23.72
C ALA A 116 -10.52 3.91 23.09
N SER A 117 -9.85 4.72 23.91
CA SER A 117 -9.02 5.84 23.42
C SER A 117 -7.86 5.36 22.55
N GLN A 118 -7.17 4.28 22.94
CA GLN A 118 -6.09 3.69 22.15
C GLN A 118 -6.60 3.15 20.81
N TYR A 119 -7.72 2.43 20.81
CA TYR A 119 -8.36 1.96 19.57
C TYR A 119 -8.70 3.13 18.65
N ASN A 120 -9.34 4.17 19.18
CA ASN A 120 -9.72 5.36 18.42
C ASN A 120 -8.50 6.08 17.81
N ALA A 121 -7.38 6.14 18.54
CA ALA A 121 -6.12 6.68 18.03
C ALA A 121 -5.54 5.84 16.89
N LEU A 122 -5.68 4.51 16.93
CA LEU A 122 -5.23 3.60 15.87
C LEU A 122 -6.10 3.68 14.61
N ILE A 123 -7.42 3.84 14.74
CA ILE A 123 -8.32 3.92 13.58
C ILE A 123 -8.38 5.33 12.97
N GLY A 124 -8.10 6.37 13.75
CA GLY A 124 -8.23 7.78 13.32
C GLY A 124 -7.50 8.09 12.00
N PRO A 125 -6.22 7.68 11.82
CA PRO A 125 -5.49 7.92 10.58
C PRO A 125 -5.95 7.10 9.36
N LEU A 126 -6.71 6.01 9.55
CA LEU A 126 -7.01 5.05 8.47
C LEU A 126 -7.70 5.70 7.27
N ALA A 127 -8.62 6.63 7.51
CA ALA A 127 -9.35 7.31 6.43
C ALA A 127 -8.40 8.13 5.54
N ALA A 128 -7.49 8.89 6.14
CA ALA A 128 -6.50 9.70 5.42
C ALA A 128 -5.48 8.81 4.69
N GLN A 129 -5.02 7.73 5.34
CA GLN A 129 -4.11 6.77 4.72
C GLN A 129 -4.74 6.04 3.52
N HIS A 130 -6.02 5.66 3.63
CA HIS A 130 -6.78 5.07 2.52
C HIS A 130 -6.92 6.05 1.35
N GLN A 131 -7.16 7.34 1.63
CA GLN A 131 -7.19 8.38 0.59
C GLN A 131 -5.83 8.53 -0.10
N ALA A 132 -4.74 8.61 0.66
CA ALA A 132 -3.38 8.71 0.12
C ALA A 132 -3.04 7.51 -0.77
N PHE A 133 -3.41 6.30 -0.34
CA PHE A 133 -3.27 5.09 -1.13
C PHE A 133 -4.08 5.15 -2.43
N ASN A 134 -5.35 5.56 -2.39
CA ASN A 134 -6.19 5.67 -3.59
C ASN A 134 -5.68 6.72 -4.58
N GLN A 135 -5.12 7.84 -4.09
CA GLN A 135 -4.48 8.84 -4.92
C GLN A 135 -3.26 8.27 -5.64
N ALA A 136 -2.36 7.61 -4.89
CA ALA A 136 -1.18 6.98 -5.47
C ALA A 136 -1.55 5.85 -6.44
N TRP A 137 -2.60 5.07 -6.14
CA TRP A 137 -3.13 4.02 -7.01
C TRP A 137 -3.64 4.60 -8.33
N THR A 138 -4.42 5.67 -8.25
CA THR A 138 -4.95 6.37 -9.44
C THR A 138 -3.82 6.93 -10.30
N ALA A 139 -2.79 7.52 -9.68
CA ALA A 139 -1.61 8.01 -10.39
C ALA A 139 -0.87 6.88 -11.11
N ALA A 140 -0.62 5.76 -10.41
CA ALA A 140 0.02 4.58 -10.99
C ALA A 140 -0.77 4.01 -12.17
N VAL A 141 -2.09 3.80 -12.01
CA VAL A 141 -2.95 3.27 -13.08
C VAL A 141 -2.94 4.20 -14.30
N ASN A 142 -3.02 5.51 -14.10
CA ASN A 142 -2.99 6.48 -15.20
C ASN A 142 -1.63 6.51 -15.91
N ALA A 143 -0.53 6.34 -15.19
CA ALA A 143 0.81 6.28 -15.79
C ALA A 143 1.07 5.00 -16.59
N THR A 144 0.36 3.91 -16.28
CA THR A 144 0.48 2.62 -16.98
C THR A 144 -0.45 2.46 -18.19
N ARG A 145 -1.28 3.47 -18.51
CA ARG A 145 -2.18 3.50 -19.66
C ARG A 145 -1.54 4.20 -20.85
#